data_AF-A0A7C3U2A0-F1
#
_entry.id   AF-A0A7C3U2A0-F1
#
_cell.length_a   1.000
_cell.length_b   1.000
_cell.length_c   1.000
_cell.angle_alpha   90.00
_cell.angle_beta   90.00
_cell.angle_gamma   90.00
#
_symmetry.space_group_name_H-M   'P 1'
#
loop_
_entity.id
_entity.type
_entity.pdbx_description
1 polymer ?
#
loop_
_entity_poly.entity_id
_entity_poly.type
_entity_poly.pdbx_seq_one_letter_code
_entity_poly.pdbx_strand_id
1 'polypeptide(L)'
;MTTLTVTARGQVTFRKNVLQHLGIRPGDKIELDLLPDGRAVLKAARPAGTIASFVGLLAGKSQKLASIEEINEAAAQGWAGKK
;
A
#
# COMPACT_ATOMS: atom_id res chain seq x y z
N MET A 1 -6.78 -19.36 12.03
CA MET A 1 -6.07 -20.01 10.91
C MET A 1 -7.12 -20.35 9.85
N THR A 2 -6.90 -19.98 8.59
CA THR A 2 -7.88 -20.22 7.52
C THR A 2 -7.28 -21.23 6.54
N THR A 3 -7.98 -22.32 6.27
CA THR A 3 -7.58 -23.33 5.29
C THR A 3 -8.33 -23.08 3.97
N LEU A 4 -7.62 -23.17 2.85
CA LEU A 4 -8.19 -23.02 1.51
C LEU A 4 -8.00 -24.32 0.74
N THR A 5 -9.01 -24.71 -0.04
CA THR A 5 -8.95 -25.88 -0.90
C THR A 5 -8.38 -25.49 -2.26
N VAL A 6 -7.41 -26.27 -2.74
CA VAL A 6 -6.87 -26.13 -4.10
C VAL A 6 -7.88 -26.73 -5.07
N THR A 7 -8.29 -25.96 -6.08
CA THR A 7 -9.17 -26.45 -7.15
C THR A 7 -8.43 -27.45 -8.04
N ALA A 8 -9.15 -28.21 -8.87
CA ALA A 8 -8.55 -29.13 -9.85
C ALA A 8 -7.59 -28.44 -10.84
N ARG A 9 -7.70 -27.11 -11.01
CA ARG A 9 -6.81 -26.30 -11.84
C ARG A 9 -5.58 -25.78 -11.09
N GLY A 10 -5.35 -26.19 -9.84
CA GLY A 10 -4.23 -25.71 -9.03
C GLY A 10 -4.43 -24.30 -8.44
N GLN A 11 -5.65 -23.76 -8.44
CA GLN A 11 -5.93 -22.41 -7.93
C GLN A 11 -6.52 -22.43 -6.52
N VAL A 12 -6.23 -21.41 -5.72
CA VAL A 12 -6.92 -21.13 -4.44
C VAL A 12 -7.74 -19.85 -4.57
N THR A 13 -8.88 -19.79 -3.88
CA THR A 13 -9.77 -18.62 -3.92
C THR A 13 -9.71 -17.87 -2.59
N PHE A 14 -9.28 -16.61 -2.63
CA PHE A 14 -9.32 -15.72 -1.47
C PHE A 14 -10.71 -15.10 -1.28
N ARG A 15 -11.21 -15.15 -0.05
CA ARG A 15 -12.45 -14.48 0.35
C ARG A 15 -12.21 -12.97 0.49
N LYS A 16 -13.29 -12.18 0.45
CA LYS A 16 -13.26 -10.71 0.47
C LYS A 16 -12.43 -10.12 1.63
N ASN A 17 -12.51 -10.71 2.81
CA ASN A 17 -11.73 -10.27 3.98
C ASN A 17 -10.22 -10.46 3.78
N VAL A 18 -9.78 -11.54 3.13
CA VAL A 18 -8.37 -11.78 2.81
C VAL A 18 -7.87 -10.80 1.75
N LEU A 19 -8.67 -10.55 0.70
CA LEU A 19 -8.34 -9.55 -0.32
C LEU A 19 -8.18 -8.14 0.29
N GLN A 20 -9.10 -7.75 1.19
CA GLN A 20 -9.03 -6.47 1.90
C GLN A 20 -7.80 -6.38 2.80
N HIS A 21 -7.47 -7.44 3.54
CA HIS A 21 -6.30 -7.48 4.40
C HIS A 21 -5.00 -7.32 3.60
N LEU A 22 -4.92 -7.96 2.43
CA LEU A 22 -3.78 -7.81 1.52
C LEU A 22 -3.80 -6.50 0.73
N GLY A 23 -4.89 -5.72 0.78
CA GLY A 23 -5.03 -4.46 0.05
C GLY A 23 -5.12 -4.63 -1.46
N ILE A 24 -5.63 -5.77 -1.95
CA ILE A 24 -5.70 -6.11 -3.38
C ILE A 24 -7.14 -6.04 -3.92
N ARG A 25 -7.27 -5.57 -5.16
CA ARG A 25 -8.52 -5.47 -5.92
C ARG A 25 -8.50 -6.38 -7.15
N PRO A 26 -9.65 -6.69 -7.76
CA PRO A 26 -9.67 -7.39 -9.04
C PRO A 26 -8.81 -6.68 -10.09
N GLY A 27 -7.88 -7.41 -10.70
CA GLY A 27 -6.90 -6.87 -11.66
C GLY A 27 -5.53 -6.53 -11.07
N ASP A 28 -5.42 -6.41 -9.73
CA ASP A 28 -4.12 -6.21 -9.08
C ASP A 28 -3.28 -7.50 -9.12
N LYS A 29 -1.96 -7.33 -9.09
CA LYS A 29 -0.99 -8.44 -9.06
C LYS A 29 -0.56 -8.76 -7.63
N ILE A 30 -0.18 -10.00 -7.39
CA ILE A 30 0.34 -10.50 -6.12
C ILE A 30 1.75 -11.03 -6.37
N GLU A 31 2.67 -10.72 -5.48
CA GLU A 31 4.01 -11.32 -5.44
C GLU A 31 4.01 -12.53 -4.51
N LEU A 32 4.71 -13.58 -4.92
CA LEU A 32 4.84 -14.84 -4.20
C LEU A 32 6.32 -15.12 -3.97
N ASP A 33 6.75 -15.05 -2.72
CA ASP A 33 8.10 -15.38 -2.29
C ASP A 33 8.11 -16.77 -1.66
N LEU A 34 8.82 -17.72 -2.27
CA LEU A 34 8.97 -19.07 -1.74
C LEU A 34 9.99 -19.09 -0.60
N LEU A 35 9.63 -19.76 0.49
CA LEU A 35 10.45 -19.91 1.69
C LEU A 35 10.78 -21.40 1.91
N PRO A 36 11.83 -21.71 2.70
CA PRO A 36 12.07 -23.06 3.18
C PRO A 36 10.87 -23.66 3.93
N ASP A 37 10.87 -24.98 4.07
CA ASP A 37 9.84 -25.76 4.77
C ASP A 37 8.45 -25.74 4.10
N GLY A 38 8.42 -25.56 2.77
CA GLY A 38 7.17 -25.56 2.00
C GLY A 38 6.26 -24.36 2.29
N ARG A 39 6.85 -23.23 2.71
CA ARG A 39 6.13 -21.99 3.00
C ARG A 39 6.24 -21.00 1.85
N ALA A 40 5.31 -20.06 1.81
CA ALA A 40 5.36 -18.92 0.90
C ALA A 40 4.79 -17.68 1.59
N VAL A 41 5.29 -16.51 1.19
CA VAL A 41 4.73 -15.21 1.56
C VAL A 41 4.01 -14.64 0.35
N LEU A 42 2.79 -14.16 0.58
CA LEU A 42 1.97 -13.49 -0.42
C LEU A 42 1.84 -12.02 -0.03
N LYS A 43 2.14 -11.11 -0.96
CA LYS A 43 1.98 -9.67 -0.75
C LYS A 43 1.45 -9.00 -2.01
N ALA A 44 0.72 -7.89 -1.85
CA ALA A 44 0.32 -7.07 -2.99
C ALA A 44 1.57 -6.65 -3.77
N ALA A 45 1.57 -6.83 -5.09
CA ALA A 45 2.62 -6.32 -5.94
C ALA A 45 2.53 -4.79 -5.93
N ARG A 46 3.49 -4.13 -5.29
CA ARG A 46 3.55 -2.67 -5.26
C ARG A 46 4.49 -2.22 -6.36
N PRO A 47 4.14 -1.18 -7.14
CA PRO A 47 5.11 -0.59 -8.05
C PRO A 47 6.35 -0.21 -7.24
N ALA A 48 7.53 -0.55 -7.77
CA ALA A 48 8.80 -0.19 -7.17
C ALA A 48 8.96 1.35 -7.25
N GLY A 49 8.46 2.04 -6.24
CA GLY A 49 8.76 3.45 -6.01
C GLY A 49 10.04 3.54 -5.19
N THR A 50 11.00 4.34 -5.65
CA THR A 50 12.17 4.68 -4.82
C THR A 50 11.85 5.94 -4.01
N ILE A 51 12.48 6.11 -2.85
CA ILE A 51 12.40 7.39 -2.12
C ILE A 51 12.86 8.55 -3.01
N ALA A 52 13.83 8.32 -3.90
CA ALA A 52 14.27 9.30 -4.88
C ALA A 52 13.13 9.78 -5.79
N SER A 53 12.20 8.91 -6.18
CA SER A 53 11.01 9.30 -6.97
C SER A 53 9.99 10.15 -6.20
N PHE A 54 10.07 10.16 -4.87
CA PHE A 54 9.21 10.98 -4.00
C PHE A 54 9.84 12.34 -3.66
N VAL A 55 11.17 12.41 -3.56
CA VAL A 55 11.88 13.66 -3.28
C VAL A 55 11.58 14.68 -4.38
N GLY A 56 11.10 15.86 -3.99
CA GLY A 56 10.76 16.91 -4.94
C GLY A 56 9.39 16.77 -5.61
N LEU A 57 8.52 15.83 -5.19
CA LEU A 57 7.17 15.64 -5.74
C LEU A 57 6.30 16.93 -5.77
N LEU A 58 6.59 17.87 -4.86
CA LEU A 58 5.90 19.16 -4.75
C LEU A 58 6.74 20.35 -5.26
N ALA A 59 7.95 20.12 -5.77
CA ALA A 59 8.80 21.17 -6.30
C ALA A 59 8.10 21.91 -7.45
N GLY A 60 8.11 23.24 -7.40
CA GLY A 60 7.46 24.09 -8.40
C GLY A 60 5.93 24.12 -8.37
N LYS A 61 5.27 23.35 -7.48
CA LYS A 61 3.79 23.36 -7.36
C LYS A 61 3.26 24.51 -6.50
N SER A 62 4.13 25.21 -5.79
CA SER A 62 3.79 26.39 -5.00
C SER A 62 4.99 27.32 -4.91
N GLN A 63 4.72 28.63 -4.91
CA GLN A 63 5.69 29.68 -4.60
C GLN A 63 5.66 30.07 -3.11
N LYS A 64 4.73 29.51 -2.32
CA LYS A 64 4.62 29.80 -0.89
C LYS A 64 5.76 29.13 -0.14
N LEU A 65 6.61 29.96 0.46
CA LEU A 65 7.57 29.56 1.49
C LEU A 65 6.85 29.61 2.83
N ALA A 66 6.52 28.45 3.40
CA ALA A 66 5.83 28.38 4.68
C ALA A 66 6.83 28.42 5.83
N SER A 67 6.53 29.19 6.88
CA SER A 67 7.28 29.10 8.14
C SER A 67 6.95 27.80 8.88
N ILE A 68 7.77 27.44 9.87
CA ILE A 68 7.51 26.25 10.71
C ILE A 68 6.17 26.38 11.43
N GLU A 69 5.83 27.59 11.88
CA GLU A 69 4.55 27.91 12.54
C GLU A 69 3.37 27.66 11.59
N GLU A 70 3.45 28.13 10.35
CA GLU A 70 2.40 27.89 9.33
C GLU A 70 2.26 26.40 8.99
N ILE A 71 3.36 25.65 8.94
CA ILE A 71 3.35 24.20 8.71
C ILE A 71 2.66 23.49 9.88
N ASN A 72 3.01 23.86 11.11
CA ASN A 72 2.42 23.27 12.32
C ASN A 72 0.93 23.57 12.42
N GLU A 73 0.51 24.80 12.11
CA GLU A 73 -0.89 25.18 12.10
C GLU A 73 -1.66 24.39 11.02
N ALA A 74 -1.12 24.29 9.80
CA ALA A 74 -1.74 23.51 8.72
C ALA A 74 -1.86 22.03 9.08
N ALA A 75 -0.84 21.44 9.72
CA ALA A 75 -0.87 20.06 10.19
C ALA A 75 -1.96 19.86 11.28
N ALA A 76 -2.07 20.79 12.22
CA ALA A 76 -3.09 20.75 13.29
C ALA A 76 -4.51 20.90 12.73
N GLN A 77 -4.72 21.83 11.78
CA GLN A 77 -6.01 22.02 11.10
C GLN A 77 -6.41 20.75 10.32
N GLY A 78 -5.48 20.17 9.58
CA GLY A 78 -5.69 18.92 8.83
C GLY A 78 -6.06 17.74 9.73
N TRP A 79 -5.36 17.58 10.87
CA TRP A 79 -5.71 16.56 11.87
C TRP A 79 -7.11 16.76 12.45
N ALA A 80 -7.50 18.01 12.69
CA ALA A 80 -8.83 18.37 13.19
C ALA A 80 -9.95 18.28 12.12
N GLY A 81 -9.63 17.91 10.87
CA GLY A 81 -10.58 17.83 9.77
C GLY A 81 -11.10 19.19 9.28
N LYS A 82 -10.45 20.29 9.65
CA LYS A 82 -10.79 21.64 9.19
C LYS A 82 -10.08 21.90 7.86
N LYS A 83 -10.82 22.40 6.87
CA LYS A 83 -10.32 22.72 5.52
C LYS A 83 -10.41 24.21 5.27
#